data_AF-A0A7X5JEV6-F1
#
_entry.id   AF-A0A7X5JEV6-F1
#
_cell.length_a   1.000
_cell.length_b   1.000
_cell.length_c   1.000
_cell.angle_alpha   90.00
_cell.angle_beta   90.00
_cell.angle_gamma   90.00
#
_symmetry.space_group_name_H-M   'P 1'
#
loop_
_entity.id
_entity.type
_entity.pdbx_description
1 polymer ?
#
loop_
_entity_poly.entity_id
_entity_poly.type
_entity_poly.pdbx_seq_one_letter_code
_entity_poly.pdbx_strand_id
1 'polypeptide(L)'
;MNRLDHIKKTLIKNIEDNINYPEIEFVLLDYSSRDGLEDWVNNNCKKYIDSGLLKFRRIEGEKYFHMARAKNLSHRYATGDILCNLDADNYTRKYFAYYINWIFNKDINIIAANSKIIDCNGRIILSKENFEKLGGYDEDFYGWGHEDVEFKYRAISIGLKKETIPLYFCGFINHSNDSRDNNYNLKKDKSSKKNEEIIIKKHGSFELVSSATDW
;
A
#
# COMPACT_ATOMS: atom_id res chain seq x y z
N MET A 1 5.65 8.38 6.40
CA MET A 1 6.49 9.45 6.97
C MET A 1 5.97 10.80 6.51
N ASN A 2 5.69 11.73 7.43
CA ASN A 2 5.37 13.14 7.16
C ASN A 2 4.18 13.37 6.18
N ARG A 3 3.05 12.71 6.43
CA ARG A 3 1.83 12.81 5.59
C ARG A 3 0.58 13.13 6.41
N LEU A 4 0.71 13.77 7.56
CA LEU A 4 -0.39 14.08 8.46
C LEU A 4 -1.56 14.79 7.75
N ASP A 5 -1.27 15.76 6.88
CA ASP A 5 -2.33 16.48 6.15
C ASP A 5 -3.17 15.60 5.23
N HIS A 6 -2.58 14.51 4.70
CA HIS A 6 -3.31 13.52 3.94
C HIS A 6 -4.09 12.58 4.86
N ILE A 7 -3.43 12.07 5.92
CA ILE A 7 -4.05 11.17 6.90
C ILE A 7 -5.29 11.80 7.56
N LYS A 8 -5.23 13.09 7.90
CA LYS A 8 -6.37 13.86 8.44
C LYS A 8 -7.62 13.79 7.55
N LYS A 9 -7.42 13.70 6.24
CA LYS A 9 -8.49 13.68 5.25
C LYS A 9 -8.94 12.25 4.93
N THR A 10 -8.00 11.31 4.83
CA THR A 10 -8.27 9.97 4.30
C THR A 10 -8.64 8.95 5.36
N LEU A 11 -7.96 8.93 6.52
CA LEU A 11 -8.07 7.81 7.46
C LEU A 11 -9.48 7.64 8.03
N ILE A 12 -9.99 8.70 8.66
CA ILE A 12 -11.32 8.67 9.28
C ILE A 12 -12.39 8.42 8.21
N LYS A 13 -12.24 9.03 7.04
CA LYS A 13 -13.17 8.85 5.93
C LYS A 13 -13.21 7.40 5.43
N ASN A 14 -12.05 6.76 5.27
CA ASN A 14 -11.95 5.37 4.82
C ASN A 14 -12.52 4.40 5.85
N ILE A 15 -12.30 4.67 7.15
CA ILE A 15 -12.92 3.94 8.26
C ILE A 15 -14.44 4.05 8.15
N GLU A 16 -14.98 5.27 8.13
CA GLU A 16 -16.43 5.52 8.12
C GLU A 16 -17.12 4.96 6.87
N ASP A 17 -16.47 4.99 5.71
CA ASP A 17 -17.01 4.43 4.48
C ASP A 17 -17.14 2.90 4.50
N ASN A 18 -16.40 2.22 5.37
CA ASN A 18 -16.35 0.75 5.42
C ASN A 18 -16.67 0.17 6.81
N ILE A 19 -17.06 1.00 7.79
CA ILE A 19 -17.32 0.58 9.18
C ILE A 19 -18.45 -0.44 9.33
N ASN A 20 -19.36 -0.51 8.34
CA ASN A 20 -20.46 -1.47 8.34
C ASN A 20 -20.03 -2.88 7.87
N TYR A 21 -18.79 -3.08 7.42
CA TYR A 21 -18.25 -4.41 7.18
C TYR A 21 -17.73 -4.97 8.52
N PRO A 22 -18.19 -6.14 8.98
CA PRO A 22 -17.93 -6.60 10.35
C PRO A 22 -16.47 -7.01 10.61
N GLU A 23 -15.75 -7.49 9.60
CA GLU A 23 -14.41 -8.09 9.76
C GLU A 23 -13.33 -7.26 9.07
N ILE A 24 -13.28 -5.97 9.38
CA ILE A 24 -12.28 -5.03 8.86
C ILE A 24 -11.41 -4.47 9.98
N GLU A 25 -10.15 -4.25 9.66
CA GLU A 25 -9.23 -3.45 10.45
C GLU A 25 -8.45 -2.48 9.56
N PHE A 26 -7.98 -1.40 10.16
CA PHE A 26 -7.07 -0.45 9.55
C PHE A 26 -5.75 -0.50 10.29
N VAL A 27 -4.64 -0.62 9.56
CA VAL A 27 -3.29 -0.55 10.12
C VAL A 27 -2.65 0.73 9.63
N LEU A 28 -2.35 1.65 10.56
CA LEU A 28 -1.59 2.86 10.27
C LEU A 28 -0.19 2.73 10.84
N LEU A 29 0.80 2.71 9.94
CA LEU A 29 2.22 2.75 10.28
C LEU A 29 2.76 4.18 10.17
N ASP A 30 3.18 4.73 11.30
CA ASP A 30 4.00 5.93 11.37
C ASP A 30 5.49 5.56 11.23
N TYR A 31 6.03 5.82 10.04
CA TYR A 31 7.42 5.57 9.69
C TYR A 31 8.31 6.77 10.09
N SER A 32 8.50 6.98 11.40
CA SER A 32 9.29 8.07 12.01
C SER A 32 8.90 9.48 11.56
N SER A 33 7.60 9.77 11.45
CA SER A 33 7.12 11.11 11.07
C SER A 33 7.44 12.16 12.15
N ARG A 34 7.59 13.41 11.73
CA ARG A 34 7.95 14.57 12.58
C ARG A 34 6.94 15.71 12.46
N ASP A 35 5.79 15.43 11.84
CA ASP A 35 4.71 16.38 11.54
C ASP A 35 3.57 16.34 12.58
N GLY A 36 3.77 15.68 13.72
CA GLY A 36 2.76 15.54 14.78
C GLY A 36 1.72 14.43 14.52
N LEU A 37 2.04 13.45 13.66
CA LEU A 37 1.12 12.36 13.33
C LEU A 37 0.64 11.57 14.54
N GLU A 38 1.55 11.16 15.43
CA GLU A 38 1.22 10.40 16.63
C GLU A 38 0.26 11.17 17.56
N ASP A 39 0.58 12.43 17.86
CA ASP A 39 -0.28 13.30 18.68
C ASP A 39 -1.67 13.44 18.08
N TRP A 40 -1.75 13.63 16.76
CA TRP A 40 -3.03 13.74 16.08
C TRP A 40 -3.84 12.44 16.17
N VAL A 41 -3.21 11.28 15.95
CA VAL A 41 -3.87 9.97 16.05
C VAL A 41 -4.40 9.73 17.47
N ASN A 42 -3.57 10.00 18.49
CA ASN A 42 -3.97 9.84 19.89
C ASN A 42 -5.16 10.73 20.27
N ASN A 43 -5.21 11.95 19.73
CA ASN A 43 -6.28 12.90 20.04
C ASN A 43 -7.56 12.67 19.22
N ASN A 44 -7.49 12.14 18.00
CA ASN A 44 -8.62 12.10 17.06
C ASN A 44 -9.13 10.70 16.73
N CYS A 45 -8.32 9.66 16.95
CA CYS A 45 -8.64 8.29 16.53
C CYS A 45 -8.79 7.31 17.70
N LYS A 46 -8.71 7.78 18.95
CA LYS A 46 -8.79 6.94 20.14
C LYS A 46 -9.98 5.98 20.15
N LYS A 47 -11.18 6.45 19.77
CA LYS A 47 -12.38 5.59 19.69
C LYS A 47 -12.22 4.39 18.75
N TYR A 48 -11.46 4.53 17.66
CA TYR A 48 -11.21 3.45 16.70
C TYR A 48 -10.09 2.52 17.17
N ILE A 49 -9.12 3.05 17.91
CA ILE A 49 -8.06 2.25 18.54
C ILE A 49 -8.65 1.38 19.64
N ASP A 50 -9.44 1.99 20.53
CA ASP A 50 -10.06 1.31 21.67
C ASP A 50 -11.02 0.20 21.21
N SER A 51 -11.67 0.35 20.05
CA SER A 51 -12.54 -0.68 19.47
C SER A 51 -11.77 -1.78 18.71
N GLY A 52 -10.44 -1.66 18.56
CA GLY A 52 -9.62 -2.56 17.74
C GLY A 52 -9.74 -2.34 16.22
N LEU A 53 -10.53 -1.36 15.77
CA LEU A 53 -10.75 -1.08 14.34
C LEU A 53 -9.53 -0.40 13.70
N LEU A 54 -8.77 0.37 14.47
CA LEU A 54 -7.52 1.00 14.04
C LEU A 54 -6.36 0.48 14.89
N LYS A 55 -5.37 -0.13 14.24
CA LYS A 55 -4.07 -0.44 14.83
C LYS A 55 -3.07 0.63 14.42
N PHE A 56 -2.63 1.43 15.38
CA PHE A 56 -1.55 2.40 15.18
C PHE A 56 -0.21 1.81 15.62
N ARG A 57 0.81 1.93 14.78
CA ARG A 57 2.19 1.54 15.10
C ARG A 57 3.13 2.64 14.64
N ARG A 58 4.13 2.92 15.45
CA ARG A 58 5.19 3.87 15.13
C ARG A 58 6.54 3.18 15.20
N ILE A 59 7.42 3.51 14.26
CA ILE A 59 8.85 3.17 14.33
C ILE A 59 9.67 4.44 14.44
N GLU A 60 10.82 4.34 15.09
CA GLU A 60 11.71 5.47 15.38
C GLU A 60 13.06 5.31 14.69
N GLY A 61 13.76 6.44 14.53
CA GLY A 61 15.14 6.47 14.06
C GLY A 61 15.30 6.48 12.53
N GLU A 62 14.23 6.40 11.76
CA GLU A 62 14.32 6.44 10.30
C GLU A 62 14.52 7.87 9.82
N LYS A 63 15.62 8.10 9.08
CA LYS A 63 15.91 9.40 8.47
C LYS A 63 15.16 9.59 7.15
N TYR A 64 14.95 8.50 6.42
CA TYR A 64 14.32 8.51 5.10
C TYR A 64 13.24 7.45 5.06
N PHE A 65 12.21 7.70 4.26
CA PHE A 65 11.15 6.75 4.02
C PHE A 65 11.61 5.64 3.09
N HIS A 66 11.27 4.40 3.45
CA HIS A 66 11.56 3.20 2.67
C HIS A 66 10.26 2.50 2.33
N MET A 67 9.85 2.57 1.07
CA MET A 67 8.52 2.12 0.64
C MET A 67 8.27 0.64 0.90
N ALA A 68 9.13 -0.24 0.39
CA ALA A 68 8.99 -1.70 0.54
C ALA A 68 8.94 -2.11 2.02
N ARG A 69 9.88 -1.61 2.85
CA ARG A 69 9.91 -1.88 4.30
C ARG A 69 8.67 -1.35 5.02
N ALA A 70 8.18 -0.16 4.68
CA ALA A 70 6.96 0.38 5.25
C ALA A 70 5.74 -0.49 4.91
N LYS A 71 5.59 -0.89 3.64
CA LYS A 71 4.54 -1.81 3.19
C LYS A 71 4.64 -3.14 3.94
N ASN A 72 5.83 -3.76 3.99
CA ASN A 72 6.06 -5.02 4.70
C ASN A 72 5.72 -4.96 6.19
N LEU A 73 6.11 -3.88 6.89
CA LEU A 73 5.81 -3.71 8.31
C LEU A 73 4.30 -3.57 8.54
N SER A 74 3.61 -2.73 7.75
CA SER A 74 2.17 -2.57 7.83
C SER A 74 1.43 -3.90 7.62
N HIS A 75 1.83 -4.68 6.61
CA HIS A 75 1.22 -5.99 6.31
C HIS A 75 1.50 -7.00 7.42
N ARG A 76 2.70 -7.01 8.02
CA ARG A 76 3.03 -7.88 9.15
C ARG A 76 2.23 -7.57 10.43
N TYR A 77 1.84 -6.32 10.64
CA TYR A 77 0.97 -5.94 11.76
C TYR A 77 -0.51 -6.25 11.54
N ALA A 78 -0.92 -6.53 10.30
CA ALA A 78 -2.28 -6.93 9.98
C ALA A 78 -2.55 -8.39 10.39
N THR A 79 -3.78 -8.63 10.83
CA THR A 79 -4.31 -9.92 11.26
C THR A 79 -5.32 -10.52 10.29
N GLY A 80 -5.94 -9.71 9.43
CA GLY A 80 -6.89 -10.20 8.43
C GLY A 80 -6.29 -11.11 7.37
N ASP A 81 -7.14 -11.94 6.76
CA ASP A 81 -6.76 -12.93 5.76
C ASP A 81 -6.53 -12.33 4.37
N ILE A 82 -7.08 -11.13 4.11
CA ILE A 82 -6.88 -10.37 2.88
C ILE A 82 -6.15 -9.08 3.25
N LEU A 83 -5.04 -8.84 2.58
CA LEU A 83 -4.20 -7.67 2.81
C LEU A 83 -4.38 -6.67 1.68
N CYS A 84 -4.55 -5.39 2.02
CA CYS A 84 -4.67 -4.28 1.07
C CYS A 84 -3.66 -3.20 1.42
N ASN A 85 -2.72 -2.90 0.52
CA ASN A 85 -1.94 -1.67 0.66
C ASN A 85 -2.83 -0.44 0.38
N LEU A 86 -2.67 0.62 1.17
CA LEU A 86 -3.38 1.87 0.98
C LEU A 86 -2.48 3.06 1.29
N ASP A 87 -2.22 3.88 0.29
CA ASP A 87 -1.37 5.06 0.44
C ASP A 87 -2.08 6.16 1.25
N ALA A 88 -1.31 7.00 1.93
CA ALA A 88 -1.83 8.00 2.87
C ALA A 88 -2.80 9.02 2.23
N ASP A 89 -2.71 9.23 0.92
CA ASP A 89 -3.50 10.17 0.12
C ASP A 89 -4.66 9.50 -0.64
N ASN A 90 -4.89 8.21 -0.43
CA ASN A 90 -5.88 7.42 -1.14
C ASN A 90 -7.20 7.28 -0.35
N TYR A 91 -8.32 7.28 -1.08
CA TYR A 91 -9.64 6.90 -0.58
C TYR A 91 -10.06 5.54 -1.12
N THR A 92 -10.67 4.70 -0.29
CA THR A 92 -11.26 3.41 -0.70
C THR A 92 -12.69 3.56 -1.19
N ARG A 93 -13.43 4.55 -0.67
CA ARG A 93 -14.88 4.77 -0.83
C ARG A 93 -15.75 3.71 -0.16
N LYS A 94 -17.06 3.96 -0.18
CA LYS A 94 -18.09 3.10 0.40
C LYS A 94 -18.12 1.73 -0.26
N TYR A 95 -18.36 0.70 0.56
CA TYR A 95 -18.50 -0.70 0.13
C TYR A 95 -17.25 -1.35 -0.45
N PHE A 96 -16.08 -0.73 -0.32
CA PHE A 96 -14.82 -1.31 -0.79
C PHE A 96 -14.54 -2.66 -0.12
N ALA A 97 -14.67 -2.73 1.20
CA ALA A 97 -14.42 -3.97 1.95
C ALA A 97 -15.36 -5.12 1.52
N TYR A 98 -16.64 -4.82 1.31
CA TYR A 98 -17.61 -5.79 0.78
C TYR A 98 -17.22 -6.29 -0.61
N TYR A 99 -16.81 -5.38 -1.51
CA TYR A 99 -16.39 -5.74 -2.86
C TYR A 99 -15.13 -6.61 -2.85
N ILE A 100 -14.11 -6.25 -2.06
CA ILE A 100 -12.88 -7.03 -1.91
C ILE A 100 -13.21 -8.43 -1.37
N ASN A 101 -13.98 -8.53 -0.30
CA ASN A 101 -14.38 -9.83 0.23
C ASN A 101 -15.13 -10.67 -0.82
N TRP A 102 -16.02 -10.05 -1.61
CA TRP A 102 -16.77 -10.75 -2.65
C TRP A 102 -15.89 -11.33 -3.77
N ILE A 103 -14.85 -10.62 -4.24
CA ILE A 103 -13.95 -11.16 -5.27
C ILE A 103 -13.05 -12.28 -4.71
N PHE A 104 -12.54 -12.14 -3.49
CA PHE A 104 -11.65 -13.14 -2.88
C PHE A 104 -12.39 -14.41 -2.42
N ASN A 105 -13.70 -14.32 -2.13
CA ASN A 105 -14.53 -15.51 -1.90
C ASN A 105 -14.75 -16.34 -3.17
N LYS A 106 -14.60 -15.76 -4.36
CA LYS A 106 -14.68 -16.52 -5.62
C LYS A 106 -13.36 -17.20 -5.96
N ASP A 107 -12.26 -16.52 -5.71
CA ASP A 107 -10.92 -17.04 -5.93
C ASP A 107 -9.93 -16.34 -4.99
N ILE A 108 -9.40 -17.09 -4.01
CA ILE A 108 -8.39 -16.57 -3.06
C ILE A 108 -7.02 -16.40 -3.73
N ASN A 109 -6.79 -17.04 -4.89
CA ASN A 109 -5.53 -17.02 -5.63
C ASN A 109 -5.54 -15.94 -6.72
N ILE A 110 -6.00 -14.76 -6.34
CA ILE A 110 -5.92 -13.55 -7.15
C ILE A 110 -4.95 -12.55 -6.51
N ILE A 111 -4.36 -11.73 -7.37
CA ILE A 111 -3.86 -10.42 -7.01
C ILE A 111 -4.84 -9.40 -7.60
N ALA A 112 -5.18 -8.36 -6.86
CA ALA A 112 -6.05 -7.29 -7.32
C ALA A 112 -5.37 -5.92 -7.24
N ALA A 113 -5.47 -5.14 -8.31
CA ALA A 113 -5.00 -3.75 -8.37
C ALA A 113 -5.76 -2.97 -9.45
N ASN A 114 -5.40 -1.70 -9.66
CA ASN A 114 -5.91 -0.88 -10.76
C ASN A 114 -4.79 -0.57 -11.77
N SER A 115 -5.10 -0.38 -13.05
CA SER A 115 -4.14 0.12 -14.07
C SER A 115 -4.34 1.57 -14.48
N LYS A 116 -5.51 2.13 -14.22
CA LYS A 116 -5.97 3.33 -14.94
C LYS A 116 -5.70 4.63 -14.19
N ILE A 117 -5.54 4.56 -12.85
CA ILE A 117 -5.32 5.74 -12.01
C ILE A 117 -3.95 5.60 -11.35
N ILE A 118 -2.98 6.35 -11.89
CA ILE A 118 -1.58 6.30 -11.49
C ILE A 118 -1.39 6.51 -9.98
N ASP A 119 -2.09 7.48 -9.38
CA ASP A 119 -2.02 7.77 -7.94
C ASP A 119 -2.68 6.71 -7.04
N CYS A 120 -3.29 5.67 -7.63
CA CYS A 120 -3.82 4.51 -6.91
C CYS A 120 -3.02 3.23 -7.21
N ASN A 121 -1.95 3.28 -8.02
CA ASN A 121 -1.20 2.09 -8.44
C ASN A 121 -0.56 1.31 -7.29
N GLY A 122 -0.28 1.98 -6.16
CA GLY A 122 0.21 1.33 -4.94
C GLY A 122 -0.83 0.44 -4.26
N ARG A 123 -2.10 0.52 -4.65
CA ARG A 123 -3.17 -0.29 -4.09
C ARG A 123 -3.15 -1.69 -4.68
N ILE A 124 -2.47 -2.58 -3.97
CA ILE A 124 -2.35 -4.00 -4.28
C ILE A 124 -3.03 -4.79 -3.17
N ILE A 125 -3.86 -5.75 -3.55
CA ILE A 125 -4.58 -6.64 -2.65
C ILE A 125 -4.31 -8.09 -3.01
N LEU A 126 -4.07 -8.92 -2.00
CA LEU A 126 -3.90 -10.37 -2.12
C LEU A 126 -4.19 -11.04 -0.76
N SER A 127 -4.28 -12.36 -0.73
CA SER A 127 -4.38 -13.08 0.55
C SER A 127 -3.08 -12.98 1.35
N LYS A 128 -3.20 -13.00 2.68
CA LYS A 128 -2.06 -13.01 3.60
C LYS A 128 -1.15 -14.21 3.36
N GLU A 129 -1.74 -15.39 3.11
CA GLU A 129 -0.99 -16.60 2.74
C GLU A 129 -0.13 -16.38 1.49
N ASN A 130 -0.70 -15.78 0.44
CA ASN A 130 0.06 -15.50 -0.78
C ASN A 130 1.12 -14.41 -0.57
N PHE A 131 0.86 -13.40 0.27
CA PHE A 131 1.86 -12.41 0.65
C PHE A 131 3.05 -13.04 1.38
N GLU A 132 2.78 -13.95 2.32
CA GLU A 132 3.81 -14.69 3.07
C GLU A 132 4.60 -15.63 2.15
N LYS A 133 3.92 -16.35 1.24
CA LYS A 133 4.55 -17.18 0.21
C LYS A 133 5.50 -16.39 -0.69
N LEU A 134 5.17 -15.13 -0.99
CA LEU A 134 6.01 -14.22 -1.76
C LEU A 134 7.19 -13.65 -0.96
N GLY A 135 7.18 -13.76 0.38
CA GLY A 135 8.17 -13.11 1.23
C GLY A 135 8.01 -11.59 1.32
N GLY A 136 6.84 -11.05 0.93
CA GLY A 136 6.57 -9.61 0.90
C GLY A 136 7.25 -8.84 -0.24
N TYR A 137 7.29 -7.52 -0.09
CA TYR A 137 8.01 -6.61 -0.98
C TYR A 137 9.51 -6.74 -0.79
N ASP A 138 10.25 -6.60 -1.89
CA ASP A 138 11.69 -6.66 -1.89
C ASP A 138 12.31 -5.36 -1.34
N GLU A 139 12.97 -5.46 -0.19
CA GLU A 139 13.56 -4.31 0.50
C GLU A 139 14.88 -3.82 -0.13
N ASP A 140 15.39 -4.48 -1.18
CA ASP A 140 16.49 -3.95 -1.99
C ASP A 140 16.03 -2.73 -2.82
N PHE A 141 14.73 -2.63 -3.12
CA PHE A 141 14.16 -1.48 -3.82
C PHE A 141 14.16 -0.27 -2.89
N TYR A 142 14.87 0.77 -3.29
CA TYR A 142 15.11 1.94 -2.47
C TYR A 142 14.68 3.23 -3.16
N GLY A 143 14.18 4.19 -2.40
CA GLY A 143 13.63 5.42 -2.96
C GLY A 143 12.25 5.18 -3.57
N TRP A 144 12.05 5.61 -4.82
CA TRP A 144 10.77 5.55 -5.51
C TRP A 144 10.79 4.62 -6.73
N GLY A 145 9.76 3.77 -6.81
CA GLY A 145 9.34 3.11 -8.03
C GLY A 145 9.84 1.67 -8.17
N HIS A 146 9.09 0.93 -9.00
CA HIS A 146 9.33 -0.45 -9.43
C HIS A 146 9.14 -1.54 -8.37
N GLU A 147 9.02 -1.22 -7.08
CA GLU A 147 8.77 -2.22 -6.04
C GLU A 147 7.38 -2.87 -6.19
N ASP A 148 6.37 -2.09 -6.57
CA ASP A 148 5.02 -2.59 -6.85
C ASP A 148 4.97 -3.44 -8.13
N VAL A 149 5.76 -3.06 -9.13
CA VAL A 149 5.86 -3.79 -10.40
C VAL A 149 6.50 -5.14 -10.16
N GLU A 150 7.65 -5.17 -9.47
CA GLU A 150 8.34 -6.42 -9.14
C GLU A 150 7.48 -7.35 -8.26
N PHE A 151 6.81 -6.80 -7.25
CA PHE A 151 5.94 -7.58 -6.36
C PHE A 151 4.77 -8.23 -7.12
N LYS A 152 4.08 -7.47 -8.00
CA LYS A 152 3.02 -8.00 -8.86
C LYS A 152 3.56 -9.08 -9.81
N TYR A 153 4.74 -8.88 -10.38
CA TYR A 153 5.33 -9.85 -11.30
C TYR A 153 5.59 -11.20 -10.61
N ARG A 154 6.14 -11.19 -9.39
CA ARG A 154 6.32 -12.42 -8.62
C ARG A 154 4.99 -13.10 -8.29
N ALA A 155 3.96 -12.34 -7.91
CA ALA A 155 2.62 -12.88 -7.65
C ALA A 155 2.08 -13.62 -8.88
N ILE A 156 2.16 -13.01 -10.07
CA ILE A 156 1.71 -13.62 -11.32
C ILE A 156 2.56 -14.85 -11.67
N SER A 157 3.88 -14.79 -11.43
CA SER A 157 4.81 -15.88 -11.74
C SER A 157 4.55 -17.14 -10.89
N ILE A 158 3.96 -17.00 -9.70
CA ILE A 158 3.52 -18.14 -8.88
C ILE A 158 2.08 -18.59 -9.16
N GLY A 159 1.43 -18.02 -10.19
CA GLY A 159 0.12 -18.42 -10.69
C GLY A 159 -1.07 -17.62 -10.18
N LEU A 160 -0.87 -16.49 -9.48
CA LEU A 160 -2.01 -15.63 -9.10
C LEU A 160 -2.62 -14.99 -10.34
N LYS A 161 -3.96 -15.04 -10.42
CA LYS A 161 -4.70 -14.39 -11.50
C LYS A 161 -4.86 -12.90 -11.21
N LYS A 162 -4.87 -12.10 -12.27
CA LYS A 162 -5.13 -10.66 -12.18
C LYS A 162 -6.64 -10.41 -12.05
N GLU A 163 -7.06 -9.70 -11.01
CA GLU A 163 -8.39 -9.08 -10.87
C GLU A 163 -8.38 -7.53 -10.82
N THR A 164 -9.02 -6.86 -11.78
CA THR A 164 -8.98 -5.38 -11.86
C THR A 164 -9.99 -4.72 -10.92
N ILE A 165 -9.52 -3.81 -10.07
CA ILE A 165 -10.39 -3.03 -9.17
C ILE A 165 -11.14 -1.94 -9.95
N PRO A 166 -12.47 -1.79 -9.75
CA PRO A 166 -13.25 -0.73 -10.34
C PRO A 166 -12.71 0.68 -10.03
N LEU A 167 -12.73 1.55 -11.04
CA LEU A 167 -12.31 2.95 -10.91
C LEU A 167 -13.06 3.72 -9.82
N TYR A 168 -14.30 3.32 -9.52
CA TYR A 168 -15.07 3.88 -8.41
C TYR A 168 -14.24 3.87 -7.12
N PHE A 169 -13.54 2.78 -6.82
CA PHE A 169 -12.76 2.68 -5.60
C PHE A 169 -11.45 3.48 -5.66
N CYS A 170 -10.97 3.92 -6.82
CA CYS A 170 -9.69 4.62 -6.99
C CYS A 170 -9.76 6.13 -6.71
N GLY A 171 -10.20 6.51 -5.50
CA GLY A 171 -10.16 7.90 -5.04
C GLY A 171 -8.79 8.30 -4.49
N PHE A 172 -8.38 9.55 -4.70
CA PHE A 172 -7.13 10.10 -4.16
C PHE A 172 -7.22 11.62 -3.97
N ILE A 173 -6.34 12.17 -3.15
CA ILE A 173 -6.16 13.61 -3.00
C ILE A 173 -5.23 14.09 -4.12
N ASN A 174 -5.74 14.98 -4.98
CA ASN A 174 -4.91 15.60 -6.02
C ASN A 174 -3.92 16.58 -5.36
N HIS A 175 -2.62 16.40 -5.61
CA HIS A 175 -1.55 17.26 -5.11
C HIS A 175 -0.31 17.19 -6.01
N SER A 176 0.59 18.19 -5.94
CA SER A 176 1.89 18.12 -6.65
C SER A 176 2.84 17.13 -5.97
N ASN A 177 3.79 16.57 -6.74
CA ASN A 177 4.76 15.60 -6.22
C ASN A 177 5.82 16.22 -5.28
N ASP A 178 5.89 17.54 -5.16
CA ASP A 178 6.96 18.25 -4.42
C ASP A 178 7.01 17.86 -2.92
N SER A 179 5.86 17.48 -2.35
CA SER A 179 5.76 17.02 -0.96
C SER A 179 6.29 15.59 -0.74
N ARG A 180 6.46 14.79 -1.80
CA ARG A 180 6.88 13.37 -1.72
C ARG A 180 8.41 13.25 -1.66
N ASP A 181 9.14 14.05 -2.44
CA ASP A 181 10.59 13.91 -2.63
C ASP A 181 11.41 14.18 -1.36
N ASN A 182 10.93 15.06 -0.47
CA ASN A 182 11.68 15.44 0.74
C ASN A 182 11.83 14.31 1.77
N ASN A 183 11.05 13.23 1.65
CA ASN A 183 11.13 12.08 2.55
C ASN A 183 12.10 11.00 2.07
N TYR A 184 12.59 11.06 0.82
CA TYR A 184 13.47 10.05 0.25
C TYR A 184 14.92 10.52 0.22
N ASN A 185 15.86 9.57 0.30
CA ASN A 185 17.30 9.87 0.21
C ASN A 185 17.76 10.14 -1.24
N LEU A 186 16.93 9.81 -2.23
CA LEU A 186 17.22 9.98 -3.65
C LEU A 186 16.02 10.62 -4.34
N LYS A 187 16.31 11.48 -5.33
CA LYS A 187 15.28 11.96 -6.25
C LYS A 187 14.63 10.80 -7.00
N LYS A 188 13.36 10.99 -7.36
CA LYS A 188 12.53 10.01 -8.07
C LYS A 188 13.24 9.37 -9.26
N ASP A 189 13.72 10.15 -10.22
CA ASP A 189 14.32 9.61 -11.46
C ASP A 189 15.56 8.76 -11.20
N LYS A 190 16.39 9.17 -10.22
CA LYS A 190 17.61 8.44 -9.86
C LYS A 190 17.32 7.12 -9.15
N SER A 191 16.29 7.09 -8.31
CA SER A 191 15.84 5.85 -7.66
C SER A 191 15.18 4.90 -8.64
N SER A 192 14.31 5.41 -9.52
CA SER A 192 13.65 4.65 -10.57
C SER A 192 14.67 3.91 -11.46
N LYS A 193 15.68 4.62 -11.99
CA LYS A 193 16.73 3.99 -12.83
C LYS A 193 17.51 2.90 -12.08
N LYS A 194 17.84 3.11 -10.82
CA LYS A 194 18.54 2.08 -10.01
C LYS A 194 17.66 0.85 -9.78
N ASN A 195 16.38 1.06 -9.53
CA ASN A 195 15.44 -0.03 -9.27
C ASN A 195 15.15 -0.83 -10.56
N GLU A 196 15.21 -0.19 -11.73
CA GLU A 196 15.21 -0.89 -13.02
C GLU A 196 16.41 -1.82 -13.17
N GLU A 197 17.62 -1.37 -12.81
CA GLU A 197 18.84 -2.22 -12.81
C GLU A 197 18.68 -3.43 -11.86
N ILE A 198 18.01 -3.25 -10.71
CA ILE A 198 17.67 -4.36 -9.79
C ILE A 198 16.75 -5.37 -10.48
N ILE A 199 15.70 -4.91 -11.17
CA ILE A 199 14.79 -5.78 -11.92
C ILE A 199 15.56 -6.57 -12.99
N ILE A 200 16.38 -5.89 -13.81
CA ILE A 200 17.15 -6.54 -14.87
C ILE A 200 18.08 -7.59 -14.28
N LYS A 201 18.75 -7.30 -13.16
CA LYS A 201 19.63 -8.25 -12.48
C LYS A 201 18.88 -9.48 -11.95
N LYS A 202 17.66 -9.31 -11.44
CA LYS A 202 16.88 -10.40 -10.82
C LYS A 202 16.10 -11.23 -11.84
N HIS A 203 15.55 -10.59 -12.87
CA HIS A 203 14.57 -11.16 -13.79
C HIS A 203 15.02 -11.17 -15.26
N GLY A 204 16.18 -10.60 -15.57
CA GLY A 204 16.79 -10.61 -16.90
C GLY A 204 16.25 -9.55 -17.88
N SER A 205 15.02 -9.05 -17.69
CA SER A 205 14.43 -7.99 -18.53
C SER A 205 13.45 -7.14 -17.73
N PHE A 206 13.57 -5.83 -17.86
CA PHE A 206 12.59 -4.89 -17.30
C PHE A 206 11.27 -4.94 -18.08
N GLU A 207 11.32 -5.01 -19.41
CA GLU A 207 10.15 -5.03 -20.27
C GLU A 207 9.26 -6.26 -20.03
N LEU A 208 9.88 -7.42 -19.80
CA LEU A 208 9.18 -8.63 -19.41
C LEU A 208 8.36 -8.41 -18.13
N VAL A 209 9.01 -7.86 -17.10
CA VAL A 209 8.39 -7.62 -15.81
C VAL A 209 7.30 -6.54 -15.91
N SER A 210 7.57 -5.44 -16.61
CA SER A 210 6.60 -4.36 -16.76
C SER A 210 5.36 -4.82 -17.52
N SER A 211 5.54 -5.43 -18.70
CA SER A 211 4.42 -5.90 -19.54
C SER A 211 3.58 -6.98 -18.87
N ALA A 212 4.22 -7.87 -18.10
CA ALA A 212 3.51 -8.87 -17.32
C ALA A 212 2.62 -8.24 -16.24
N THR A 213 2.85 -7.00 -15.83
CA THR A 213 2.12 -6.34 -14.74
C THR A 213 1.21 -5.20 -15.17
N ASP A 214 1.03 -5.05 -16.49
CA ASP A 214 -0.02 -4.24 -17.09
C ASP A 214 -1.38 -4.91 -16.81
N TRP A 215 -2.37 -4.12 -16.35
CA TRP A 215 -3.73 -4.57 -16.07
C TRP A 215 -4.72 -4.08 -17.12
#